data_AF-A0A7Y5I195-F1
#
_entry.id   AF-A0A7Y5I195-F1
#
_cell.length_a   1.000
_cell.length_b   1.000
_cell.length_c   1.000
_cell.angle_alpha   90.00
_cell.angle_beta   90.00
_cell.angle_gamma   90.00
#
_symmetry.space_group_name_H-M   'P 1'
#
loop_
_entity.id
_entity.type
_entity.pdbx_description
1 polymer ?
#
loop_
_entity_poly.entity_id
_entity_poly.type
_entity_poly.pdbx_seq_one_letter_code
_entity_poly.pdbx_strand_id
1 'polypeptide(L)'
;MKTCIRPFVPAALAAAVLAACGGGDNANVNTRPSYLGTVKVTAYDGTSDDLLTAGLGKTGLASPLAPAYADPLKPTAAELRRTAIHTNYRAMLDMTAAGGYGSLYGPNVDAQGNVTASEGKVAGTEYIAFADDGSGRQNVTLMVQVPASFNPAKPCVITATA
;
A
#
# COMPACT_ATOMS: atom_id res chain seq x y z
N MET A 1 43.61 -24.97 -54.44
CA MET A 1 43.17 -23.60 -54.07
C MET A 1 42.42 -23.69 -52.75
N LYS A 2 42.97 -23.13 -51.66
CA LYS A 2 42.33 -23.11 -50.33
C LYS A 2 41.36 -21.93 -50.26
N THR A 3 40.07 -22.19 -50.09
CA THR A 3 39.06 -21.16 -49.83
C THR A 3 39.10 -20.77 -48.35
N CYS A 4 39.36 -19.49 -48.09
CA CYS A 4 39.38 -18.89 -46.76
C CYS A 4 37.95 -18.42 -46.44
N ILE A 5 37.23 -19.16 -45.60
CA ILE A 5 35.90 -18.78 -45.11
C ILE A 5 36.10 -17.73 -44.01
N ARG A 6 35.69 -16.49 -44.27
CA ARG A 6 35.69 -15.39 -43.29
C ARG A 6 34.44 -15.51 -42.40
N PRO A 7 34.55 -15.82 -41.09
CA PRO A 7 33.41 -16.10 -40.22
C PRO A 7 32.76 -14.84 -39.64
N PHE A 8 33.03 -13.65 -40.19
CA PHE A 8 32.70 -12.37 -39.54
C PHE A 8 31.37 -11.74 -39.98
N VAL A 9 30.65 -12.31 -40.94
CA VAL A 9 29.40 -11.71 -41.44
C VAL A 9 28.15 -12.03 -40.59
N PRO A 10 27.95 -13.23 -39.98
CA PRO A 10 26.68 -13.51 -39.31
C PRO A 10 26.54 -12.85 -37.93
N ALA A 11 27.65 -12.36 -37.34
CA ALA A 11 27.63 -11.77 -36.00
C ALA A 11 27.01 -10.36 -35.95
N ALA A 12 27.03 -9.61 -37.05
CA ALA A 12 26.53 -8.24 -37.08
C ALA A 12 25.00 -8.16 -37.14
N LEU A 13 24.32 -9.15 -37.73
CA LEU A 13 22.85 -9.15 -37.82
C LEU A 13 22.18 -9.53 -36.50
N ALA A 14 22.82 -10.38 -35.68
CA ALA A 14 22.26 -10.81 -34.38
C ALA A 14 22.30 -9.69 -33.33
N ALA A 15 23.25 -8.76 -33.41
CA ALA A 15 23.35 -7.63 -32.48
C ALA A 15 22.27 -6.56 -32.71
N ALA A 16 21.73 -6.43 -33.93
CA ALA A 16 20.71 -5.43 -34.25
C ALA A 16 19.32 -5.78 -33.69
N VAL A 17 19.04 -7.06 -33.42
CA VAL A 17 17.72 -7.52 -32.92
C VAL A 17 17.58 -7.32 -31.40
N LEU A 18 18.69 -7.24 -30.66
CA LEU A 18 18.64 -7.02 -29.20
C LEU A 18 18.46 -5.55 -28.81
N ALA A 19 18.66 -4.59 -29.71
CA ALA A 19 18.46 -3.16 -29.42
C ALA A 19 16.98 -2.74 -29.46
N ALA A 20 16.08 -3.56 -30.01
CA ALA A 20 14.66 -3.24 -30.13
C ALA A 20 13.84 -3.50 -28.85
N CYS A 21 14.37 -4.27 -27.89
CA CYS A 21 13.73 -4.48 -26.58
C CYS A 21 14.20 -3.48 -25.51
N GLY A 22 14.96 -2.46 -25.89
CA GLY A 22 15.30 -1.32 -25.04
C GLY A 22 14.40 -0.12 -25.35
N GLY A 23 13.09 -0.35 -25.50
CA GLY A 23 12.08 0.67 -25.76
C GLY A 23 12.08 1.73 -24.66
N GLY A 24 12.94 2.73 -24.81
CA GLY A 24 12.91 3.99 -24.10
C GLY A 24 11.76 4.82 -24.63
N ASP A 25 10.54 4.33 -24.46
CA ASP A 25 9.39 5.20 -24.53
C ASP A 25 9.52 6.14 -23.34
N ASN A 26 9.74 7.42 -23.62
CA ASN A 26 9.43 8.51 -22.69
C ASN A 26 7.91 8.57 -22.51
N ALA A 27 7.29 7.44 -22.17
CA ALA A 27 5.93 7.38 -21.73
C ALA A 27 5.85 8.39 -20.59
N ASN A 28 4.96 9.37 -20.74
CA ASN A 28 4.65 10.25 -19.64
C ASN A 28 4.01 9.35 -18.57
N VAL A 29 4.85 8.87 -17.64
CA VAL A 29 4.49 7.93 -16.55
C VAL A 29 3.44 8.51 -15.61
N ASN A 30 3.10 9.79 -15.78
CA ASN A 30 2.08 10.50 -15.03
C ASN A 30 0.83 10.79 -15.86
N THR A 31 0.57 10.00 -16.91
CA THR A 31 -0.72 10.02 -17.61
C THR A 31 -1.71 9.14 -16.86
N ARG A 32 -2.84 9.71 -16.46
CA ARG A 32 -3.89 8.96 -15.76
C ARG A 32 -4.42 7.82 -16.66
N PRO A 33 -4.44 6.56 -16.19
CA PRO A 33 -5.02 5.46 -16.95
C PRO A 33 -6.53 5.64 -17.18
N SER A 34 -7.02 5.23 -18.35
CA SER A 34 -8.44 5.36 -18.71
C SER A 34 -9.37 4.50 -17.84
N TYR A 35 -8.88 3.37 -17.33
CA TYR A 35 -9.63 2.49 -16.43
C TYR A 35 -9.75 3.05 -14.99
N LEU A 36 -9.02 4.12 -14.65
CA LEU A 36 -8.98 4.62 -13.28
C LEU A 36 -10.14 5.59 -13.04
N GLY A 37 -11.14 5.15 -12.28
CA GLY A 37 -12.28 5.96 -11.84
C GLY A 37 -11.88 7.15 -10.95
N THR A 38 -12.86 7.89 -10.44
CA THR A 38 -12.63 9.06 -9.59
C THR A 38 -11.81 8.69 -8.35
N VAL A 39 -10.74 9.43 -8.12
CA VAL A 39 -9.88 9.24 -6.93
C VAL A 39 -10.47 10.02 -5.76
N LYS A 40 -10.88 9.29 -4.73
CA LYS A 40 -11.21 9.87 -3.42
C LYS A 40 -9.92 10.07 -2.63
N VAL A 41 -9.75 11.26 -2.07
CA VAL A 41 -8.58 11.63 -1.27
C VAL A 41 -9.01 11.96 0.14
N THR A 42 -8.38 11.36 1.14
CA THR A 42 -8.64 11.62 2.56
C THR A 42 -7.31 11.86 3.27
N ALA A 43 -7.19 12.98 3.98
CA ALA A 43 -6.03 13.27 4.83
C ALA A 43 -6.35 12.89 6.29
N TYR A 44 -5.38 12.27 6.96
CA TYR A 44 -5.47 11.85 8.36
C TYR A 44 -4.35 12.51 9.17
N ASP A 45 -4.71 13.01 10.36
CA ASP A 45 -3.84 13.84 11.20
C ASP A 45 -2.84 13.06 12.06
N GLY A 46 -3.00 11.72 12.15
CA GLY A 46 -2.20 10.85 13.02
C GLY A 46 -2.54 10.96 14.50
N THR A 47 -3.59 11.71 14.85
CA THR A 47 -4.04 11.95 16.23
C THR A 47 -5.45 11.42 16.45
N SER A 48 -6.44 12.04 15.81
CA SER A 48 -7.84 11.62 15.89
C SER A 48 -8.15 10.47 14.93
N ASP A 49 -7.42 10.42 13.81
CA ASP A 49 -7.50 9.38 12.80
C ASP A 49 -6.14 9.19 12.12
N ASP A 50 -5.88 8.02 11.58
CA ASP A 50 -4.58 7.70 10.96
C ASP A 50 -4.71 6.59 9.90
N LEU A 51 -3.68 6.49 9.05
CA LEU A 51 -3.66 5.56 7.93
C LEU A 51 -3.73 4.10 8.37
N LEU A 52 -3.08 3.75 9.49
CA LEU A 52 -2.85 2.38 9.93
C LEU A 52 -3.93 1.88 10.89
N THR A 53 -4.31 2.70 11.87
CA THR A 53 -5.13 2.24 13.01
C THR A 53 -6.49 2.94 13.11
N ALA A 54 -6.83 3.83 12.18
CA ALA A 54 -8.02 4.66 12.23
C ALA A 54 -8.18 5.47 13.54
N GLY A 55 -7.07 5.92 14.11
CA GLY A 55 -7.02 6.66 15.37
C GLY A 55 -7.02 5.79 16.63
N LEU A 56 -7.05 4.46 16.52
CA LEU A 56 -7.08 3.56 17.68
C LEU A 56 -5.75 3.44 18.42
N GLY A 57 -4.63 3.51 17.69
CA GLY A 57 -3.31 3.16 18.21
C GLY A 57 -3.20 1.68 18.58
N LYS A 58 -2.02 1.28 19.06
CA LYS A 58 -1.80 -0.09 19.56
C LYS A 58 -2.81 -0.46 20.65
N THR A 59 -3.13 0.47 21.53
CA THR A 59 -3.95 0.19 22.70
C THR A 59 -5.39 -0.05 22.29
N GLY A 60 -5.93 0.79 21.39
CA GLY A 60 -7.27 0.62 20.87
C GLY A 60 -7.44 -0.63 20.00
N LEU A 61 -6.41 -1.04 19.25
CA LEU A 61 -6.45 -2.30 18.48
C LEU A 61 -6.46 -3.53 19.38
N ALA A 62 -5.72 -3.51 20.50
CA ALA A 62 -5.72 -4.61 21.47
C ALA A 62 -7.03 -4.73 22.27
N SER A 63 -7.85 -3.67 22.31
CA SER A 63 -9.12 -3.67 23.03
C SER A 63 -9.99 -4.87 22.64
N PRO A 64 -10.51 -5.66 23.60
CA PRO A 64 -11.45 -6.74 23.31
C PRO A 64 -12.81 -6.21 22.85
N LEU A 65 -13.14 -4.96 23.18
CA LEU A 65 -14.36 -4.30 22.77
C LEU A 65 -14.12 -3.55 21.45
N ALA A 66 -15.02 -3.74 20.50
CA ALA A 66 -15.03 -2.96 19.27
C ALA A 66 -15.31 -1.48 19.56
N PRO A 67 -14.80 -0.56 18.72
CA PRO A 67 -15.12 0.86 18.80
C PRO A 67 -16.63 1.08 18.71
N ALA A 68 -17.19 1.85 19.64
CA ALA A 68 -18.62 2.18 19.61
C ALA A 68 -18.93 3.19 18.50
N TYR A 69 -20.14 3.07 17.94
CA TYR A 69 -20.72 4.09 17.07
C TYR A 69 -21.43 5.15 17.90
N ALA A 70 -21.35 6.41 17.47
CA ALA A 70 -22.09 7.50 18.10
C ALA A 70 -23.62 7.30 17.98
N ASP A 71 -24.08 6.84 16.82
CA ASP A 71 -25.44 6.37 16.57
C ASP A 71 -25.39 4.96 15.92
N PRO A 72 -25.71 3.89 16.65
CA PRO A 72 -25.69 2.53 16.11
C PRO A 72 -26.62 2.30 14.92
N LEU A 73 -27.67 3.11 14.74
CA LEU A 73 -28.60 2.99 13.61
C LEU A 73 -28.12 3.77 12.39
N LYS A 74 -27.12 4.65 12.55
CA LYS A 74 -26.59 5.52 11.49
C LYS A 74 -25.07 5.67 11.60
N PRO A 75 -24.30 4.57 11.49
CA PRO A 75 -22.85 4.65 11.56
C PRO A 75 -22.30 5.44 10.37
N THR A 76 -21.33 6.31 10.64
CA THR A 76 -20.61 7.04 9.60
C THR A 76 -19.60 6.14 8.90
N ALA A 77 -19.17 6.52 7.70
CA ALA A 77 -18.14 5.78 6.95
C ALA A 77 -16.80 5.68 7.72
N ALA A 78 -16.44 6.72 8.49
CA ALA A 78 -15.23 6.73 9.31
C ALA A 78 -15.32 5.75 10.49
N GLU A 79 -16.49 5.66 11.12
CA GLU A 79 -16.74 4.69 12.19
C GLU A 79 -16.71 3.26 11.65
N LEU A 80 -17.33 3.00 10.50
CA LEU A 80 -17.28 1.68 9.85
C LEU A 80 -15.85 1.29 9.47
N ARG A 81 -15.05 2.22 8.92
CA ARG A 81 -13.62 2.01 8.62
C ARG A 81 -12.86 1.63 9.89
N ARG A 82 -13.08 2.36 10.99
CA ARG A 82 -12.42 2.11 12.28
C ARG A 82 -12.75 0.73 12.84
N THR A 83 -14.02 0.33 12.80
CA THR A 83 -14.45 -1.00 13.24
C THR A 83 -13.91 -2.11 12.34
N ALA A 84 -13.88 -1.90 11.02
CA ALA A 84 -13.30 -2.86 10.09
C ALA A 84 -11.79 -3.07 10.36
N ILE A 85 -11.02 -2.01 10.57
CA ILE A 85 -9.60 -2.10 10.92
C ILE A 85 -9.41 -2.85 12.25
N HIS A 86 -10.14 -2.49 13.29
CA HIS A 86 -10.09 -3.20 14.59
C HIS A 86 -10.38 -4.70 14.44
N THR A 87 -11.46 -5.03 13.73
CA THR A 87 -11.92 -6.41 13.54
C THR A 87 -10.89 -7.22 12.75
N ASN A 88 -10.37 -6.68 11.65
CA ASN A 88 -9.41 -7.40 10.79
C ASN A 88 -8.08 -7.67 11.52
N TYR A 89 -7.56 -6.70 12.29
CA TYR A 89 -6.37 -6.92 13.12
C TYR A 89 -6.57 -8.08 14.08
N ARG A 90 -7.69 -8.09 14.81
CA ARG A 90 -8.01 -9.14 15.80
C ARG A 90 -8.37 -10.49 15.19
N ALA A 91 -8.79 -10.52 13.93
CA ALA A 91 -9.07 -11.76 13.20
C ALA A 91 -7.79 -12.44 12.68
N MET A 92 -6.76 -11.65 12.34
CA MET A 92 -5.53 -12.16 11.73
C MET A 92 -4.38 -12.34 12.72
N LEU A 93 -4.32 -11.53 13.77
CA LEU A 93 -3.20 -11.50 14.71
C LEU A 93 -3.66 -11.89 16.12
N ASP A 94 -2.77 -12.55 16.86
CA ASP A 94 -2.92 -12.63 18.31
C ASP A 94 -2.72 -11.22 18.88
N MET A 95 -3.70 -10.70 19.62
CA MET A 95 -3.60 -9.33 20.18
C MET A 95 -3.22 -9.32 21.65
N THR A 96 -2.79 -10.47 22.19
CA THR A 96 -2.36 -10.63 23.58
C THR A 96 -0.87 -10.34 23.76
N ALA A 97 -0.50 -9.87 24.95
CA ALA A 97 0.91 -9.70 25.31
C ALA A 97 1.68 -11.03 25.27
N ALA A 98 1.02 -12.15 25.62
CA ALA A 98 1.62 -13.48 25.57
C ALA A 98 1.95 -13.93 24.13
N GLY A 99 1.11 -13.53 23.16
CA GLY A 99 1.36 -13.69 21.74
C GLY A 99 2.48 -12.79 21.17
N GLY A 100 2.98 -11.84 21.96
CA GLY A 100 4.02 -10.90 21.55
C GLY A 100 3.50 -9.57 21.00
N TYR A 101 2.19 -9.31 21.10
CA TYR A 101 1.64 -8.01 20.71
C TYR A 101 2.23 -6.88 21.58
N GLY A 102 2.72 -5.83 20.92
CA GLY A 102 3.35 -4.67 21.54
C GLY A 102 4.84 -4.83 21.84
N SER A 103 5.41 -6.03 21.69
CA SER A 103 6.83 -6.31 21.92
C SER A 103 7.55 -6.90 20.70
N LEU A 104 6.91 -7.81 19.96
CA LEU A 104 7.44 -8.42 18.74
C LEU A 104 6.83 -7.81 17.47
N TYR A 105 5.55 -7.44 17.54
CA TYR A 105 4.82 -6.77 16.47
C TYR A 105 3.76 -5.84 17.06
N GLY A 106 3.25 -4.95 16.21
CA GLY A 106 2.25 -3.97 16.57
C GLY A 106 2.67 -2.57 16.13
N PRO A 107 1.75 -1.60 16.10
CA PRO A 107 2.04 -0.27 15.58
C PRO A 107 3.21 0.45 16.28
N ASN A 108 3.49 0.13 17.54
CA ASN A 108 4.55 0.75 18.32
C ASN A 108 5.94 0.15 18.10
N VAL A 109 6.05 -0.94 17.33
CA VAL A 109 7.32 -1.58 16.98
C VAL A 109 7.80 -0.96 15.66
N ASP A 110 8.96 -0.33 15.68
CA ASP A 110 9.50 0.34 14.49
C ASP A 110 10.07 -0.66 13.46
N ALA A 111 10.47 -0.15 12.30
CA ALA A 111 11.02 -0.97 11.21
C ALA A 111 12.35 -1.67 11.54
N GLN A 112 13.02 -1.28 12.64
CA GLN A 112 14.22 -1.94 13.17
C GLN A 112 13.88 -2.95 14.26
N GLY A 113 12.60 -3.12 14.61
CA GLY A 113 12.14 -4.01 15.67
C GLY A 113 12.21 -3.41 17.07
N ASN A 114 12.47 -2.10 17.22
CA ASN A 114 12.51 -1.49 18.53
C ASN A 114 11.10 -1.20 19.05
N VAL A 115 10.86 -1.56 20.30
CA VAL A 115 9.62 -1.21 21.00
C VAL A 115 9.66 0.25 21.42
N THR A 116 8.72 1.05 20.93
CA THR A 116 8.59 2.45 21.30
C THR A 116 7.45 2.69 22.30
N ALA A 117 7.49 3.84 22.98
CA ALA A 117 6.38 4.32 23.81
C ALA A 117 5.20 4.87 22.98
N SER A 118 5.33 4.95 21.65
CA SER A 118 4.31 5.50 20.76
C SER A 118 3.07 4.59 20.69
N GLU A 119 1.93 5.20 20.35
CA GLU A 119 0.73 4.45 19.92
C GLU A 119 0.84 3.92 18.49
N GLY A 120 1.87 4.34 17.74
CA GLY A 120 2.14 3.85 16.39
C GLY A 120 1.20 4.38 15.31
N LYS A 121 0.52 5.50 15.56
CA LYS A 121 -0.37 6.15 14.60
C LYS A 121 0.41 6.76 13.44
N VAL A 122 -0.12 6.64 12.22
CA VAL A 122 0.54 7.11 11.00
C VAL A 122 -0.28 8.20 10.30
N ALA A 123 0.12 9.46 10.48
CA ALA A 123 -0.45 10.58 9.71
C ALA A 123 -0.15 10.44 8.21
N GLY A 124 -1.01 10.96 7.35
CA GLY A 124 -0.77 10.96 5.91
C GLY A 124 -2.02 11.06 5.08
N THR A 125 -1.91 10.68 3.80
CA THR A 125 -3.02 10.78 2.84
C THR A 125 -3.32 9.44 2.21
N GLU A 126 -4.60 9.08 2.15
CA GLU A 126 -5.13 7.89 1.49
C GLU A 126 -5.84 8.28 0.20
N TYR A 127 -5.52 7.56 -0.85
CA TYR A 127 -6.10 7.67 -2.18
C TYR A 127 -6.80 6.36 -2.50
N ILE A 128 -8.11 6.41 -2.76
CA ILE A 128 -8.89 5.24 -3.15
C ILE A 128 -9.59 5.51 -4.47
N ALA A 129 -9.56 4.53 -5.36
CA ALA A 129 -10.30 4.55 -6.62
C ALA A 129 -10.76 3.13 -6.97
N PHE A 130 -11.66 3.03 -7.94
CA PHE A 130 -11.99 1.76 -8.57
C PHE A 130 -11.35 1.70 -9.95
N ALA A 131 -10.72 0.58 -10.26
CA ALA A 131 -10.39 0.23 -11.63
C ALA A 131 -11.64 -0.35 -12.29
N ASP A 132 -12.13 0.32 -13.33
CA ASP A 132 -13.32 -0.04 -14.10
C ASP A 132 -13.12 0.41 -15.55
N ASP A 133 -13.26 -0.53 -16.48
CA ASP A 133 -13.15 -0.31 -17.93
C ASP A 133 -14.50 -0.01 -18.59
N GLY A 134 -15.57 0.13 -17.79
CA GLY A 134 -16.94 0.37 -18.24
C GLY A 134 -17.65 -0.89 -18.76
N SER A 135 -16.99 -2.05 -18.76
CA SER A 135 -17.61 -3.32 -19.17
C SER A 135 -18.49 -3.95 -18.09
N GLY A 136 -18.38 -3.46 -16.85
CA GLY A 136 -18.99 -4.06 -15.66
C GLY A 136 -18.32 -5.37 -15.21
N ARG A 137 -17.24 -5.79 -15.87
CA ARG A 137 -16.46 -7.00 -15.53
C ARG A 137 -15.21 -6.71 -14.71
N GLN A 138 -14.80 -5.44 -14.64
CA GLN A 138 -13.70 -4.98 -13.81
C GLN A 138 -14.24 -3.99 -12.78
N ASN A 139 -14.12 -4.33 -11.49
CA ASN A 139 -14.42 -3.41 -10.40
C ASN A 139 -13.49 -3.70 -9.22
N VAL A 140 -12.22 -3.32 -9.38
CA VAL A 140 -11.18 -3.61 -8.39
C VAL A 140 -10.89 -2.34 -7.59
N THR A 141 -10.99 -2.42 -6.27
CA THR A 141 -10.57 -1.32 -5.40
C THR A 141 -9.06 -1.19 -5.43
N LEU A 142 -8.58 0.01 -5.79
CA LEU A 142 -7.18 0.40 -5.71
C LEU A 142 -7.02 1.38 -4.55
N MET A 143 -5.99 1.17 -3.73
CA MET A 143 -5.67 2.04 -2.62
C MET A 143 -4.17 2.33 -2.58
N VAL A 144 -3.82 3.58 -2.36
CA VAL A 144 -2.46 4.01 -2.01
C VAL A 144 -2.54 4.85 -0.75
N GLN A 145 -1.70 4.53 0.22
CA GLN A 145 -1.50 5.34 1.41
C GLN A 145 -0.10 5.93 1.37
N VAL A 146 0.00 7.24 1.54
CA VAL A 146 1.26 7.99 1.58
C VAL A 146 1.42 8.58 2.96
N PRO A 147 2.31 8.02 3.81
CA PRO A 147 2.62 8.60 5.12
C PRO A 147 3.14 10.04 4.98
N ALA A 148 2.80 10.90 5.94
CA ALA A 148 3.31 12.27 5.99
C ALA A 148 4.85 12.34 6.12
N SER A 149 5.47 11.25 6.61
CA SER A 149 6.92 11.08 6.72
C SER A 149 7.59 10.55 5.43
N PHE A 150 6.83 10.32 4.36
CA PHE A 150 7.37 9.81 3.10
C PHE A 150 8.47 10.72 2.55
N ASN A 151 9.62 10.13 2.22
CA ASN A 151 10.76 10.83 1.65
C ASN A 151 10.92 10.47 0.16
N PRO A 152 10.63 11.37 -0.79
CA PRO A 152 10.76 11.07 -2.22
C PRO A 152 12.21 10.84 -2.67
N ALA A 153 13.21 11.29 -1.91
CA ALA A 153 14.62 11.00 -2.19
C ALA A 153 15.06 9.60 -1.70
N LYS A 154 14.24 8.94 -0.87
CA LYS A 154 14.44 7.57 -0.38
C LYS A 154 13.12 6.80 -0.46
N PRO A 155 12.55 6.63 -1.67
CA PRO A 155 11.24 6.04 -1.83
C PRO A 155 11.27 4.56 -1.45
N CYS A 156 10.30 4.12 -0.66
CA CYS A 156 10.08 2.72 -0.33
C CYS A 156 8.59 2.42 -0.54
N VAL A 157 8.29 1.48 -1.45
CA VAL A 157 6.92 1.02 -1.70
C VAL A 157 6.73 -0.29 -0.97
N ILE A 158 5.74 -0.31 -0.08
CA ILE A 158 5.30 -1.53 0.59
C ILE A 158 4.02 -2.01 -0.11
N THR A 159 4.06 -3.25 -0.58
CA THR A 159 2.89 -3.97 -1.07
C THR A 159 2.67 -5.17 -0.18
N ALA A 160 1.42 -5.41 0.20
CA ALA A 160 1.01 -6.58 0.94
C ALA A 160 -0.15 -7.22 0.16
N THR A 161 -0.15 -8.55 0.10
CA THR A 161 -1.33 -9.28 -0.36
C THR A 161 -2.41 -9.15 0.72
N ALA A 162 -3.61 -8.74 0.33
CA ALA A 162 -4.79 -8.82 1.17
C ALA A 162 -5.34 -10.25 1.21
#